data_AF-A0A961XPL4-F1
#
_entry.id   AF-A0A961XPL4-F1
#
_cell.length_a   1.000
_cell.length_b   1.000
_cell.length_c   1.000
_cell.angle_alpha   90.00
_cell.angle_beta   90.00
_cell.angle_gamma   90.00
#
_symmetry.space_group_name_H-M   'P 1'
#
loop_
_entity.id
_entity.type
_entity.pdbx_description
1 polymer ?
#
loop_
_entity_poly.entity_id
_entity_poly.type
_entity_poly.pdbx_seq_one_letter_code
_entity_poly.pdbx_strand_id
1 'polypeptide(L)'
;MTTERPAAPRRPQLPLNWLGVAPFFVFVTLFLILPTMYIVVGAFQRPDGSFTFANIAGLNTPSIIASYWISIKISLASALIGCLTGFLIASAVVFGGLPKFVRGPMLTFSGVASNFAGVPLAFAFLATIGPVGLVTLYLRTNLGIDLRLLGFNLLSFWGLTLTYLFFQIPLMILI
;
A
#
# COMPACT_ATOMS: atom_id res chain seq x y z
N MET A 1 68.77 -0.85 -22.67
CA MET A 1 68.54 0.06 -21.54
C MET A 1 67.04 0.34 -21.49
N THR A 2 66.31 -0.39 -20.66
CA THR A 2 64.85 -0.29 -20.52
C THR A 2 64.53 0.70 -19.41
N THR A 3 64.00 1.86 -19.75
CA THR A 3 63.52 2.86 -18.78
C THR A 3 62.16 2.43 -18.22
N GLU A 4 62.15 1.86 -17.02
CA GLU A 4 60.92 1.69 -16.24
C GLU A 4 60.39 3.07 -15.83
N ARG A 5 59.14 3.37 -16.19
CA ARG A 5 58.42 4.56 -15.71
C ARG A 5 58.00 4.32 -14.25
N PRO A 6 58.30 5.24 -13.33
CA PRO A 6 57.87 5.08 -11.93
C PRO A 6 56.34 5.14 -11.83
N ALA A 7 55.75 4.17 -11.14
CA ALA A 7 54.32 4.12 -10.86
C ALA A 7 53.92 5.32 -9.98
N ALA A 8 52.99 6.14 -10.47
CA ALA A 8 52.50 7.29 -9.71
C ALA A 8 51.74 6.85 -8.44
N PRO A 9 51.92 7.54 -7.30
CA PRO A 9 51.23 7.18 -6.06
C PRO A 9 49.72 7.42 -6.21
N ARG A 10 48.91 6.37 -6.03
CA ARG A 10 47.45 6.49 -5.95
C ARG A 10 47.10 7.32 -4.72
N ARG A 11 46.60 8.54 -4.92
CA ARG A 11 46.09 9.38 -3.83
C ARG A 11 44.90 8.67 -3.18
N PRO A 12 44.82 8.60 -1.83
CA PRO A 12 43.65 8.07 -1.15
C PRO A 12 42.48 9.00 -1.48
N GLN A 13 41.54 8.50 -2.29
CA GLN A 13 40.30 9.21 -2.55
C GLN A 13 39.48 9.14 -1.25
N LEU A 14 39.28 10.29 -0.61
CA LEU A 14 38.32 10.40 0.49
C LEU A 14 36.99 9.83 0.00
N PRO A 15 36.28 9.01 0.79
CA PRO A 15 35.04 8.38 0.38
C PRO A 15 33.88 9.40 0.37
N LEU A 16 34.01 10.45 -0.45
CA LEU A 16 33.02 11.51 -0.65
C LEU A 16 31.68 10.96 -1.16
N ASN A 17 31.71 9.76 -1.75
CA ASN A 17 30.53 8.97 -2.13
C ASN A 17 29.60 8.72 -0.93
N TRP A 18 30.13 8.51 0.27
CA TRP A 18 29.32 8.29 1.49
C TRP A 18 28.68 9.58 2.01
N LEU A 19 29.33 10.73 1.79
CA LEU A 19 28.77 12.03 2.15
C LEU A 19 27.56 12.37 1.29
N GLY A 20 27.51 11.89 0.04
CA GLY A 20 26.36 12.04 -0.86
C GLY A 20 25.11 11.26 -0.44
N VAL A 21 25.27 10.10 0.20
CA VAL A 21 24.14 9.27 0.69
C VAL A 21 23.77 9.60 2.14
N ALA A 22 24.62 10.34 2.86
CA ALA A 22 24.38 10.70 4.25
C ALA A 22 23.00 11.37 4.50
N PRO A 23 22.50 12.31 3.68
CA PRO A 23 21.17 12.88 3.87
C PRO A 23 20.04 11.84 3.81
N PHE A 24 20.14 10.86 2.92
CA PHE A 24 19.18 9.77 2.82
C PHE A 24 19.17 8.91 4.08
N PHE A 25 20.34 8.52 4.59
CA PHE A 25 20.42 7.73 5.82
C PHE A 25 19.91 8.50 7.03
N VAL A 26 20.28 9.78 7.17
CA VAL A 26 19.76 10.65 8.25
C VAL A 26 18.24 10.71 8.17
N PHE A 27 17.68 10.90 6.98
CA PHE A 27 16.23 10.93 6.78
C PHE A 27 15.57 9.60 7.18
N VAL A 28 16.06 8.47 6.67
CA VAL A 28 15.53 7.14 7.01
C VAL A 28 15.63 6.88 8.52
N THR A 29 16.75 7.23 9.15
CA THR A 29 16.91 7.03 10.59
C THR A 29 15.91 7.87 11.38
N LEU A 30 15.78 9.16 11.07
CA LEU A 30 14.91 10.07 11.83
C LEU A 30 13.41 9.81 11.60
N PHE A 31 13.01 9.50 10.37
CA PHE A 31 11.59 9.45 9.98
C PHE A 31 11.02 8.04 9.83
N LEU A 32 11.86 7.01 9.72
CA LEU A 32 11.42 5.61 9.65
C LEU A 32 11.90 4.83 10.88
N ILE A 33 13.21 4.71 11.07
CA ILE A 33 13.76 3.81 12.10
C ILE A 33 13.40 4.28 13.51
N LEU A 34 13.61 5.56 13.81
CA LEU A 34 13.37 6.12 15.14
C LEU A 34 11.90 6.00 15.59
N PRO A 35 10.87 6.39 14.81
CA PRO A 35 9.48 6.18 15.19
C PRO A 35 9.08 4.70 15.24
N THR A 36 9.61 3.85 14.35
CA THR A 36 9.37 2.40 14.44
C THR A 36 9.93 1.81 15.73
N MET A 37 11.17 2.16 16.08
CA MET A 37 11.79 1.71 17.33
C MET A 37 11.06 2.23 18.56
N TYR A 38 10.53 3.46 18.51
CA TYR A 38 9.69 3.99 19.58
C TYR A 38 8.45 3.14 19.82
N ILE A 39 7.75 2.69 18.77
CA ILE A 39 6.60 1.79 18.90
C ILE A 39 7.03 0.40 19.39
N VAL A 40 8.13 -0.14 18.87
CA VAL A 40 8.63 -1.47 19.27
C VAL A 40 9.02 -1.48 20.75
N VAL A 41 9.79 -0.49 21.21
CA VAL A 41 10.17 -0.37 22.62
C VAL A 41 8.94 -0.07 23.47
N GLY A 42 8.05 0.82 23.01
CA GLY A 42 6.79 1.15 23.67
C GLY A 42 5.88 -0.07 23.86
N ALA A 43 5.91 -1.05 22.95
CA ALA A 43 5.17 -2.30 23.09
C ALA A 43 5.60 -3.10 24.34
N PHE A 44 6.84 -2.94 24.80
CA PHE A 44 7.36 -3.57 26.01
C PHE A 44 7.41 -2.61 27.20
N GLN A 45 6.84 -1.41 27.12
CA GLN A 45 6.85 -0.42 28.20
C GLN A 45 5.44 -0.11 28.70
N ARG A 46 5.34 0.24 29.98
CA ARG A 46 4.15 0.87 30.59
C ARG A 46 4.20 2.39 30.44
N PRO A 47 3.10 3.12 30.71
CA PRO A 47 3.09 4.58 30.68
C PRO A 47 4.11 5.26 31.62
N ASP A 48 4.58 4.54 32.64
CA ASP A 48 5.61 4.98 33.59
C ASP A 48 7.04 4.66 33.13
N GLY A 49 7.23 4.04 31.96
CA GLY A 49 8.53 3.65 31.41
C GLY A 49 9.07 2.30 31.89
N SER A 50 8.36 1.60 32.77
CA SER A 50 8.77 0.26 33.24
C SER A 50 8.57 -0.81 32.15
N PHE A 51 9.48 -1.78 32.07
CA PHE A 51 9.37 -2.88 31.11
C PHE A 51 8.29 -3.89 31.52
N THR A 52 7.51 -4.38 30.56
CA THR A 52 6.40 -5.30 30.75
C THR A 52 6.16 -6.18 29.52
N PHE A 53 5.66 -7.39 29.73
CA PHE A 53 5.11 -8.25 28.67
C PHE A 53 3.58 -8.19 28.59
N ALA A 54 2.93 -7.41 29.45
CA ALA A 54 1.47 -7.36 29.55
C ALA A 54 0.80 -6.87 28.25
N ASN A 55 1.40 -5.91 27.54
CA ASN A 55 0.85 -5.41 26.27
C ASN A 55 0.83 -6.51 25.19
N ILE A 56 1.90 -7.32 25.12
CA ILE A 56 2.00 -8.45 24.18
C ILE A 56 1.02 -9.55 24.56
N ALA A 57 0.93 -9.89 25.85
CA ALA A 57 -0.07 -10.85 26.34
C ALA A 57 -1.51 -10.36 26.05
N GLY A 58 -1.74 -9.04 26.13
CA GLY A 58 -3.01 -8.39 25.79
C GLY A 58 -3.41 -8.49 24.32
N LEU A 59 -2.50 -8.90 23.42
CA LEU A 59 -2.85 -9.18 22.03
C LEU A 59 -3.67 -10.46 21.87
N ASN A 60 -3.65 -11.37 22.86
CA ASN A 60 -4.42 -12.61 22.85
C ASN A 60 -5.88 -12.35 23.28
N THR A 61 -6.54 -11.42 22.61
CA THR A 61 -7.97 -11.20 22.72
C THR A 61 -8.68 -11.70 21.47
N PRO A 62 -9.88 -12.27 21.58
CA PRO A 62 -10.60 -12.82 20.43
C PRO A 62 -10.81 -11.80 19.30
N SER A 63 -10.99 -10.52 19.64
CA SER A 63 -11.17 -9.43 18.66
C SER A 63 -9.90 -9.18 17.85
N ILE A 64 -8.74 -9.04 18.50
CA ILE A 64 -7.45 -8.81 17.84
C ILE A 64 -7.11 -9.97 16.91
N ILE A 65 -7.26 -11.21 17.40
CA ILE A 65 -7.00 -12.42 16.62
C ILE A 65 -7.93 -12.50 15.41
N ALA A 66 -9.23 -12.22 15.59
CA ALA A 66 -10.19 -12.19 14.49
C ALA A 66 -9.83 -11.14 13.44
N SER A 67 -9.43 -9.93 13.86
CA SER A 67 -8.96 -8.87 12.96
C SER A 67 -7.74 -9.31 12.16
N TYR A 68 -6.74 -9.95 12.77
CA TYR A 68 -5.59 -10.50 12.03
C TYR A 68 -6.01 -11.52 10.98
N TRP A 69 -6.93 -12.43 11.31
CA TRP A 69 -7.39 -13.44 10.38
C TRP A 69 -8.17 -12.84 9.21
N ILE A 70 -8.98 -11.81 9.47
CA ILE A 70 -9.68 -11.05 8.43
C ILE A 70 -8.67 -10.35 7.53
N SER A 71 -7.66 -9.69 8.10
CA SER A 71 -6.58 -9.06 7.32
C SER A 71 -5.85 -10.07 6.44
N ILE A 72 -5.46 -11.23 6.96
CA ILE A 72 -4.80 -12.29 6.17
C ILE A 72 -5.68 -12.75 5.01
N LYS A 73 -6.97 -12.99 5.26
CA LYS A 73 -7.91 -13.40 4.20
C LYS A 73 -8.05 -12.31 3.14
N ILE A 74 -8.17 -11.05 3.55
CA ILE A 74 -8.31 -9.93 2.60
C ILE A 74 -7.03 -9.80 1.77
N SER A 75 -5.85 -9.87 2.41
CA SER A 75 -4.56 -9.84 1.71
C SER A 75 -4.44 -10.98 0.71
N LEU A 76 -4.82 -12.21 1.06
CA LEU A 76 -4.75 -13.34 0.13
C LEU A 76 -5.74 -13.18 -1.03
N ALA A 77 -7.00 -12.82 -0.75
CA ALA A 77 -8.02 -12.65 -1.77
C ALA A 77 -7.69 -11.50 -2.73
N SER A 78 -7.31 -10.33 -2.19
CA SER A 78 -6.89 -9.19 -3.00
C SER A 78 -5.61 -9.49 -3.78
N ALA A 79 -4.61 -10.14 -3.18
CA ALA A 79 -3.39 -10.58 -3.86
C ALA A 79 -3.71 -11.44 -5.09
N LEU A 80 -4.53 -12.48 -4.92
CA LEU A 80 -4.89 -13.39 -6.00
C LEU A 80 -5.72 -12.71 -7.10
N ILE A 81 -6.80 -12.02 -6.71
CA ILE A 81 -7.69 -11.38 -7.68
C ILE A 81 -6.96 -10.23 -8.40
N GLY A 82 -6.24 -9.39 -7.66
CA GLY A 82 -5.52 -8.25 -8.21
C GLY A 82 -4.33 -8.66 -9.06
N CYS A 83 -3.61 -9.72 -8.68
CA CYS A 83 -2.55 -10.30 -9.51
C CYS A 83 -3.13 -10.87 -10.80
N LEU A 84 -4.18 -11.69 -10.73
CA LEU A 84 -4.78 -12.30 -11.92
C LEU A 84 -5.34 -11.23 -12.87
N THR A 85 -6.17 -10.33 -12.37
CA THR A 85 -6.80 -9.27 -13.18
C THR A 85 -5.78 -8.26 -13.69
N GLY A 86 -4.86 -7.81 -12.84
CA GLY A 86 -3.76 -6.92 -13.22
C GLY A 86 -2.86 -7.53 -14.28
N PHE A 87 -2.49 -8.80 -14.14
CA PHE A 87 -1.69 -9.53 -15.13
C PHE A 87 -2.40 -9.68 -16.48
N LEU A 88 -3.69 -10.02 -16.49
CA LEU A 88 -4.48 -10.13 -17.72
C LEU A 88 -4.55 -8.77 -18.45
N ILE A 89 -4.75 -7.68 -17.72
CA ILE A 89 -4.79 -6.33 -18.31
C ILE A 89 -3.39 -5.92 -18.80
N ALA A 90 -2.36 -6.09 -17.97
CA ALA A 90 -0.99 -5.73 -18.30
C ALA A 90 -0.49 -6.49 -19.54
N SER A 91 -0.73 -7.81 -19.60
CA SER A 91 -0.38 -8.62 -20.78
C SER A 91 -1.10 -8.15 -22.04
N ALA A 92 -2.39 -7.81 -21.95
CA ALA A 92 -3.13 -7.28 -23.08
C ALA A 92 -2.61 -5.89 -23.53
N VAL A 93 -2.14 -5.05 -22.61
CA VAL A 93 -1.51 -3.76 -22.93
C VAL A 93 -0.15 -3.95 -23.60
N VAL A 94 0.68 -4.86 -23.08
CA VAL A 94 2.05 -5.09 -23.57
C VAL A 94 2.06 -5.79 -24.91
N PHE A 95 1.27 -6.86 -25.09
CA PHE A 95 1.20 -7.62 -26.33
C PHE A 95 0.37 -6.94 -27.43
N GLY A 96 -0.12 -5.72 -27.19
CA GLY A 96 -0.86 -4.94 -28.19
C GLY A 96 -2.31 -5.40 -28.41
N GLY A 97 -2.87 -6.18 -27.48
CA GLY A 97 -4.26 -6.63 -27.51
C GLY A 97 -5.29 -5.52 -27.23
N LEU A 98 -4.87 -4.35 -26.76
CA LEU A 98 -5.76 -3.21 -26.52
C LEU A 98 -5.75 -2.19 -27.68
N PRO A 99 -6.92 -1.71 -28.12
CA PRO A 99 -7.02 -0.57 -29.02
C PRO A 99 -6.30 0.66 -28.45
N LYS A 100 -5.66 1.45 -29.32
CA LYS A 100 -4.89 2.65 -28.92
C LYS A 100 -5.73 3.65 -28.09
N PHE A 101 -7.03 3.75 -28.37
CA PHE A 101 -7.94 4.64 -27.63
C PHE A 101 -8.24 4.18 -26.19
N VAL A 102 -8.07 2.89 -25.87
CA VAL A 102 -8.23 2.36 -24.50
C VAL A 102 -6.90 2.39 -23.76
N ARG A 103 -5.80 2.03 -24.46
CA ARG A 103 -4.46 1.93 -23.86
C ARG A 103 -4.00 3.24 -23.21
N GLY A 104 -4.17 4.37 -23.90
CA GLY A 104 -3.76 5.69 -23.39
C GLY A 104 -4.47 6.06 -22.07
N PRO A 105 -5.81 6.14 -22.05
CA PRO A 105 -6.57 6.41 -20.83
C PRO A 105 -6.29 5.39 -19.71
N MET A 106 -6.13 4.11 -20.03
CA MET A 106 -5.87 3.07 -19.03
C MET A 106 -4.54 3.29 -18.30
N LEU A 107 -3.47 3.61 -19.03
CA LEU A 107 -2.15 3.90 -18.44
C LEU A 107 -2.20 5.19 -17.59
N THR A 108 -2.86 6.24 -18.08
CA THR A 108 -3.03 7.49 -17.33
C THR A 108 -3.86 7.28 -16.06
N PHE A 109 -4.99 6.58 -16.16
CA PHE A 109 -5.81 6.21 -15.01
C PHE A 109 -5.02 5.41 -14.00
N SER A 110 -4.25 4.41 -14.44
CA SER A 110 -3.44 3.59 -13.55
C SER A 110 -2.38 4.43 -12.82
N GLY A 111 -1.76 5.39 -13.51
CA GLY A 111 -0.83 6.36 -12.92
C GLY A 111 -1.46 7.19 -11.80
N VAL A 112 -2.69 7.70 -12.00
CA VAL A 112 -3.39 8.48 -10.98
C VAL A 112 -3.88 7.59 -9.84
N ALA A 113 -4.52 6.47 -10.17
CA ALA A 113 -5.11 5.57 -9.19
C ALA A 113 -4.06 4.96 -8.24
N SER A 114 -2.86 4.63 -8.74
CA SER A 114 -1.75 4.12 -7.91
C SER A 114 -1.24 5.15 -6.89
N ASN A 115 -1.41 6.45 -7.16
CA ASN A 115 -1.02 7.53 -6.25
C ASN A 115 -2.18 8.00 -5.35
N PHE A 116 -3.41 7.63 -5.65
CA PHE A 116 -4.59 8.11 -4.93
C PHE A 116 -4.90 7.26 -3.69
N ALA A 117 -4.06 7.38 -2.65
CA ALA A 117 -4.08 6.52 -1.46
C ALA A 117 -4.47 7.15 -0.13
N GLY A 118 -4.86 6.30 0.82
CA GLY A 118 -5.13 6.68 2.21
C GLY A 118 -6.52 7.29 2.44
N VAL A 119 -6.56 8.35 3.25
CA VAL A 119 -7.79 8.99 3.71
C VAL A 119 -8.66 9.50 2.54
N PRO A 120 -8.11 10.17 1.50
CA PRO A 120 -8.91 10.63 0.37
C PRO A 120 -9.62 9.50 -0.37
N LEU A 121 -8.96 8.36 -0.57
CA LEU A 121 -9.61 7.22 -1.23
C LEU A 121 -10.73 6.64 -0.37
N ALA A 122 -10.46 6.44 0.93
CA ALA A 122 -11.47 5.93 1.85
C ALA A 122 -12.73 6.81 1.82
N PHE A 123 -12.52 8.14 1.79
CA PHE A 123 -13.61 9.10 1.62
C PHE A 123 -14.31 8.97 0.27
N ALA A 124 -13.59 8.82 -0.84
CA ALA A 124 -14.20 8.65 -2.16
C ALA A 124 -15.11 7.41 -2.22
N PHE A 125 -14.69 6.29 -1.64
CA PHE A 125 -15.53 5.08 -1.55
C PHE A 125 -16.73 5.27 -0.63
N LEU A 126 -16.56 5.91 0.53
CA LEU A 126 -17.67 6.21 1.43
C LEU A 126 -18.69 7.17 0.80
N ALA A 127 -18.22 8.21 0.12
CA ALA A 127 -19.05 9.19 -0.56
C ALA A 127 -19.79 8.57 -1.76
N THR A 128 -19.20 7.56 -2.42
CA THR A 128 -19.80 6.93 -3.59
C THR A 128 -20.76 5.80 -3.21
N ILE A 129 -20.29 4.81 -2.42
CA ILE A 129 -21.02 3.57 -2.10
C ILE A 129 -21.15 3.31 -0.59
N GLY A 130 -20.86 4.28 0.28
CA GLY A 130 -21.08 4.16 1.72
C GLY A 130 -22.57 4.12 2.09
N PRO A 131 -22.89 4.05 3.40
CA PRO A 131 -24.28 3.97 3.88
C PRO A 131 -25.19 5.11 3.41
N VAL A 132 -24.62 6.29 3.20
CA VAL A 132 -25.27 7.50 2.67
C VAL A 132 -24.53 8.02 1.42
N GLY A 133 -23.88 7.11 0.69
CA GLY A 133 -23.17 7.45 -0.53
C GLY A 133 -24.12 7.83 -1.67
N LEU A 134 -23.61 8.58 -2.65
CA LEU A 134 -24.36 9.06 -3.80
C LEU A 134 -25.03 7.92 -4.58
N VAL A 135 -24.29 6.83 -4.86
CA VAL A 135 -24.82 5.66 -5.59
C VAL A 135 -25.81 4.89 -4.72
N THR A 136 -25.50 4.70 -3.43
CA THR A 136 -26.39 4.02 -2.48
C THR A 136 -27.73 4.72 -2.38
N LEU A 137 -27.72 6.05 -2.23
CA LEU A 137 -28.93 6.85 -2.14
C LEU A 137 -29.68 6.85 -3.46
N TYR A 138 -28.98 7.02 -4.59
CA TYR A 138 -29.60 7.01 -5.92
C TYR A 138 -30.33 5.69 -6.20
N LEU A 139 -29.70 4.54 -5.92
CA LEU A 139 -30.31 3.22 -6.05
C LEU A 139 -31.54 3.08 -5.16
N ARG A 140 -31.46 3.57 -3.92
CA ARG A 140 -32.56 3.51 -2.96
C ARG A 140 -33.74 4.38 -3.37
N THR A 141 -33.50 5.62 -3.80
CA THR A 141 -34.56 6.60 -4.09
C THR A 141 -35.19 6.41 -5.47
N ASN A 142 -34.39 6.10 -6.50
CA ASN A 142 -34.87 6.05 -7.88
C ASN A 142 -35.23 4.62 -8.33
N LEU A 143 -34.53 3.61 -7.82
CA LEU A 143 -34.72 2.22 -8.23
C LEU A 143 -35.36 1.36 -7.12
N GLY A 144 -35.56 1.89 -5.93
CA GLY A 144 -36.09 1.16 -4.78
C GLY A 144 -35.13 0.09 -4.23
N ILE A 145 -33.87 0.06 -4.69
CA ILE A 145 -32.89 -0.95 -4.31
C ILE A 145 -32.10 -0.43 -3.11
N ASP A 146 -32.34 -0.99 -1.93
CA ASP A 146 -31.55 -0.70 -0.73
C ASP A 146 -30.38 -1.69 -0.63
N LEU A 147 -29.19 -1.22 -1.01
CA LEU A 147 -27.95 -2.00 -0.92
C LEU A 147 -27.71 -2.58 0.48
N ARG A 148 -28.12 -1.86 1.54
CA ARG A 148 -27.90 -2.35 2.91
C ARG A 148 -28.87 -3.45 3.29
N LEU A 149 -30.13 -3.39 2.81
CA LEU A 149 -31.07 -4.50 2.99
C LEU A 149 -30.61 -5.76 2.24
N LEU A 150 -29.91 -5.57 1.11
CA LEU A 150 -29.24 -6.66 0.38
C LEU A 150 -27.95 -7.16 1.06
N GLY A 151 -27.58 -6.62 2.22
CA GLY A 151 -26.42 -7.05 2.99
C GLY A 151 -25.08 -6.43 2.56
N PHE A 152 -25.08 -5.46 1.64
CA PHE A 152 -23.85 -4.77 1.27
C PHE A 152 -23.33 -3.90 2.40
N ASN A 153 -22.03 -4.03 2.68
CA ASN A 153 -21.31 -3.18 3.63
C ASN A 153 -19.88 -2.96 3.14
N LEU A 154 -19.47 -1.70 2.99
CA LEU A 154 -18.13 -1.32 2.54
C LEU A 154 -17.03 -1.81 3.50
N LEU A 155 -17.34 -1.93 4.79
CA LEU A 155 -16.42 -2.43 5.82
C LEU A 155 -16.43 -3.96 5.94
N SER A 156 -17.24 -4.65 5.13
CA SER A 156 -17.21 -6.11 5.06
C SER A 156 -15.96 -6.61 4.35
N PHE A 157 -15.70 -7.92 4.45
CA PHE A 157 -14.63 -8.60 3.74
C PHE A 157 -14.55 -8.22 2.24
N TRP A 158 -15.67 -8.27 1.53
CA TRP A 158 -15.70 -7.96 0.09
C TRP A 158 -15.58 -6.47 -0.19
N GLY A 159 -16.15 -5.62 0.65
CA GLY A 159 -16.00 -4.17 0.53
C GLY A 159 -14.55 -3.74 0.71
N LEU A 160 -13.86 -4.27 1.72
CA LEU A 160 -12.43 -4.04 1.93
C LEU A 160 -11.59 -4.65 0.81
N THR A 161 -11.90 -5.86 0.36
CA THR A 161 -11.18 -6.47 -0.78
C THR A 161 -11.28 -5.60 -2.03
N LEU A 162 -12.46 -5.04 -2.31
CA LEU A 162 -12.67 -4.13 -3.44
C LEU A 162 -11.83 -2.85 -3.32
N THR A 163 -11.75 -2.25 -2.13
CA THR A 163 -10.92 -1.05 -1.93
C THR A 163 -9.44 -1.35 -2.08
N TYR A 164 -8.95 -2.53 -1.68
CA TYR A 164 -7.58 -2.96 -1.96
C TYR A 164 -7.31 -3.16 -3.46
N LEU A 165 -8.25 -3.78 -4.18
CA LEU A 165 -8.12 -3.99 -5.64
C LEU A 165 -8.00 -2.67 -6.42
N PHE A 166 -8.61 -1.59 -5.93
CA PHE A 166 -8.49 -0.27 -6.53
C PHE A 166 -7.03 0.21 -6.64
N PHE A 167 -6.15 -0.14 -5.69
CA PHE A 167 -4.72 0.12 -5.82
C PHE A 167 -3.99 -0.95 -6.60
N GLN A 168 -4.29 -2.19 -6.26
CA GLN A 168 -3.45 -3.30 -6.64
C GLN A 168 -3.47 -3.53 -8.15
N ILE A 169 -4.62 -3.33 -8.80
CA ILE A 169 -4.77 -3.49 -10.25
C ILE A 169 -3.95 -2.42 -11.00
N PRO A 170 -4.14 -1.10 -10.75
CA PRO A 170 -3.29 -0.05 -11.31
C PRO A 170 -1.79 -0.26 -11.10
N LEU A 171 -1.39 -0.61 -9.88
CA LEU A 171 0.02 -0.82 -9.54
C LEU A 171 0.63 -1.98 -10.35
N MET A 172 -0.12 -3.07 -10.52
CA MET A 172 0.30 -4.23 -11.33
C MET A 172 0.37 -3.92 -12.83
N ILE A 173 -0.40 -2.93 -13.32
CA ILE A 173 -0.35 -2.51 -14.73
C ILE A 173 0.91 -1.67 -15.01
N LEU A 174 1.42 -0.96 -14.01
CA LEU A 174 2.52 -0.01 -14.17
C LEU A 174 3.92 -0.58 -13.94
N ILE A 175 4.04 -1.62 -13.09
CA ILE A 175 5.30 -2.24 -12.67
C ILE A 175 5.54 -3.52 -13.46
#